data_AF-A0A5B0WNR8-F1
#
_entry.id   AF-A0A5B0WNR8-F1
#
_cell.length_a   1.000
_cell.length_b   1.000
_cell.length_c   1.000
_cell.angle_alpha   90.00
_cell.angle_beta   90.00
_cell.angle_gamma   90.00
#
_symmetry.space_group_name_H-M   'P 1'
#
loop_
_entity.id
_entity.type
_entity.pdbx_description
1 polymer ?
#
loop_
_entity_poly.entity_id
_entity_poly.type
_entity_poly.pdbx_seq_one_letter_code
_entity_poly.pdbx_strand_id
1 'polypeptide(L)'
;MPKKTLKSITPSVERMRRIRSLRVLGDWIYATNLWHVNRYSSAMAFFVGLFVAFMPIPGQMVAAAALAVLFRCNLPLSVGLVWITNPVTMPAIFFLAYKLGAMIIDVPVQPIEFELSFHWLNHRLAAIWQPFLLGCLLCGLFFGSVGYFVINVLWRLRVARQWRERKRRRALAVAMQAEAKAAAKTASCDPD
;
A
#
# COMPACT_ATOMS: atom_id res chain seq x y z
N MET A 1 -14.34 -15.75 -11.40
CA MET A 1 -13.69 -16.23 -10.16
C MET A 1 -12.18 -16.28 -10.39
N PRO A 2 -11.39 -15.44 -9.72
CA PRO A 2 -9.97 -15.71 -9.51
C PRO A 2 -9.70 -15.76 -8.00
N LYS A 3 -10.19 -16.81 -7.34
CA LYS A 3 -9.83 -17.13 -5.94
C LYS A 3 -8.57 -18.01 -5.86
N LYS A 4 -8.08 -18.53 -7.00
CA LYS A 4 -6.96 -19.49 -7.05
C LYS A 4 -5.59 -18.84 -7.25
N THR A 5 -5.49 -17.72 -7.97
CA THR A 5 -4.20 -17.08 -8.27
C THR A 5 -3.66 -16.19 -7.15
N LEU A 6 -4.51 -15.66 -6.26
CA LEU A 6 -4.02 -14.93 -5.08
C LEU A 6 -3.48 -15.87 -3.97
N LYS A 7 -3.95 -17.13 -3.91
CA LYS A 7 -3.51 -18.09 -2.90
C LYS A 7 -2.11 -18.66 -3.15
N SER A 8 -1.60 -18.62 -4.38
CA SER A 8 -0.28 -19.21 -4.69
C SER A 8 0.90 -18.27 -4.45
N ILE A 9 0.64 -16.99 -4.20
CA ILE A 9 1.68 -15.97 -3.96
C ILE A 9 1.84 -15.67 -2.46
N THR A 10 0.79 -15.88 -1.66
CA THR A 10 0.90 -15.83 -0.20
C THR A 10 1.55 -17.13 0.31
N PRO A 11 2.77 -17.08 0.89
CA PRO A 11 3.32 -18.24 1.58
C PRO A 11 2.34 -18.73 2.65
N SER A 12 2.24 -20.05 2.83
CA SER A 12 1.43 -20.63 3.89
C SER A 12 1.90 -20.11 5.25
N VAL A 13 0.95 -19.89 6.18
CA VAL A 13 1.22 -19.43 7.56
C VAL A 13 2.32 -20.28 8.24
N GLU A 14 2.41 -21.56 7.87
CA GLU A 14 3.41 -22.52 8.33
C GLU A 14 4.84 -22.25 7.82
N ARG A 15 5.04 -21.72 6.60
CA ARG A 15 6.38 -21.35 6.10
C ARG A 15 6.95 -20.12 6.80
N MET A 16 6.09 -19.18 7.20
CA MET A 16 6.52 -17.97 7.91
C MET A 16 6.98 -18.26 9.35
N ARG A 17 6.49 -19.33 9.98
CA ARG A 17 6.94 -19.80 11.31
C ARG A 17 8.43 -20.17 11.35
N ARG A 18 9.08 -20.46 10.20
CA ARG A 18 10.51 -20.83 10.13
C ARG A 18 11.47 -19.63 10.15
N ILE A 19 10.99 -18.40 9.99
CA ILE A 19 11.86 -17.22 9.94
C ILE A 19 12.11 -16.71 11.37
N ARG A 20 13.36 -16.83 11.83
CA ARG A 20 13.77 -16.52 13.22
C ARG A 20 13.47 -15.08 13.64
N SER A 21 13.52 -14.13 12.71
CA SER A 21 13.19 -12.72 12.95
C SER A 21 11.69 -12.46 13.19
N LEU A 22 10.80 -13.33 12.69
CA LEU A 22 9.35 -13.22 12.94
C LEU A 22 8.94 -13.76 14.31
N ARG A 23 9.81 -14.50 15.01
CA ARG A 23 9.50 -15.06 16.34
C ARG A 23 9.33 -13.98 17.43
N VAL A 24 9.90 -12.79 17.22
CA VAL A 24 9.74 -11.62 18.10
C VAL A 24 8.31 -11.07 18.07
N LEU A 25 7.55 -11.32 16.99
CA LEU A 25 6.16 -10.83 16.86
C LEU A 25 5.12 -11.69 17.61
N GLY A 26 5.50 -12.84 18.21
CA GLY A 26 4.62 -13.63 19.10
C GLY A 26 3.24 -13.97 18.52
N ASP A 27 2.20 -13.91 19.37
CA ASP A 27 0.80 -14.24 19.04
C ASP A 27 0.12 -13.24 18.08
N TRP A 28 0.76 -12.11 17.76
CA TRP A 28 0.23 -11.14 16.80
C TRP A 28 0.24 -11.66 15.36
N ILE A 29 1.04 -12.69 15.08
CA ILE A 29 1.04 -13.43 13.80
C ILE A 29 -0.34 -14.06 13.50
N TYR A 30 -1.16 -14.33 14.52
CA TYR A 30 -2.47 -14.96 14.37
C TYR A 30 -3.57 -13.99 13.91
N ALA A 31 -3.35 -12.67 13.97
CA ALA A 31 -4.31 -11.70 13.47
C ALA A 31 -4.40 -11.79 11.93
N THR A 32 -5.48 -12.38 11.44
CA THR A 32 -5.69 -12.74 10.02
C THR A 32 -5.51 -11.56 9.06
N ASN A 33 -5.80 -10.34 9.53
CA ASN A 33 -5.69 -9.10 8.77
C ASN A 33 -4.25 -8.68 8.42
N LEU A 34 -3.23 -9.17 9.14
CA LEU A 34 -1.83 -8.81 8.87
C LEU A 34 -1.31 -9.46 7.58
N TRP A 35 -1.83 -10.63 7.23
CA TRP A 35 -1.37 -11.42 6.09
C TRP A 35 -2.36 -11.42 4.93
N HIS A 36 -3.66 -11.21 5.21
CA HIS A 36 -4.69 -11.21 4.19
C HIS A 36 -4.93 -9.84 3.59
N VAL A 37 -5.23 -9.84 2.29
CA VAL A 37 -5.61 -8.65 1.53
C VAL A 37 -7.11 -8.44 1.71
N ASN A 38 -7.49 -7.45 2.51
CA ASN A 38 -8.87 -6.97 2.64
C ASN A 38 -8.92 -5.45 2.41
N ARG A 39 -10.10 -4.92 2.09
CA ARG A 39 -10.26 -3.50 1.72
C ARG A 39 -9.63 -2.54 2.74
N TYR A 40 -9.95 -2.72 4.02
CA TYR A 40 -9.48 -1.84 5.09
C TYR A 40 -7.98 -2.04 5.34
N SER A 41 -7.55 -3.30 5.52
CA SER A 41 -6.16 -3.68 5.81
C SER A 41 -5.20 -3.23 4.71
N SER A 42 -5.58 -3.37 3.44
CA SER A 42 -4.75 -2.89 2.33
C SER A 42 -4.71 -1.36 2.28
N ALA A 43 -5.85 -0.67 2.43
CA ALA A 43 -5.86 0.79 2.41
C ALA A 43 -5.02 1.38 3.56
N MET A 44 -5.18 0.84 4.78
CA MET A 44 -4.40 1.26 5.94
C MET A 44 -2.91 0.89 5.82
N ALA A 45 -2.57 -0.24 5.21
CA ALA A 45 -1.18 -0.58 4.95
C ALA A 45 -0.52 0.41 4.00
N PHE A 46 -1.26 0.91 3.00
CA PHE A 46 -0.78 1.97 2.12
C PHE A 46 -0.58 3.29 2.85
N PHE A 47 -1.51 3.67 3.74
CA PHE A 47 -1.35 4.83 4.59
C PHE A 47 -0.08 4.72 5.44
N VAL A 48 0.04 3.64 6.23
CA VAL A 48 1.14 3.43 7.17
C VAL A 48 2.49 3.36 6.43
N GLY A 49 2.58 2.52 5.40
CA GLY A 49 3.82 2.32 4.66
C GLY A 49 4.32 3.59 3.97
N LEU A 50 3.43 4.34 3.32
CA LEU A 50 3.79 5.62 2.70
C LEU A 50 4.12 6.67 3.76
N PHE A 51 3.31 6.81 4.81
CA PHE A 51 3.60 7.74 5.89
C PHE A 51 4.99 7.53 6.49
N VAL A 52 5.34 6.27 6.81
CA VAL A 52 6.65 5.92 7.35
C VAL A 52 7.78 6.10 6.33
N ALA A 53 7.53 5.87 5.03
CA ALA A 53 8.52 6.10 3.97
C ALA A 53 9.03 7.55 3.96
N PHE A 54 8.18 8.53 4.30
CA PHE A 54 8.56 9.93 4.39
C PHE A 54 9.19 10.32 5.73
N MET A 55 9.09 9.49 6.78
CA MET A 55 9.70 9.79 8.08
C MET A 55 11.22 9.54 8.03
N PRO A 56 12.09 10.52 8.31
CA PRO A 56 13.54 10.36 8.28
C PRO A 56 14.05 9.71 9.57
N ILE A 57 13.56 8.51 9.87
CA ILE A 57 13.92 7.73 11.07
C ILE A 57 14.80 6.54 10.68
N PRO A 58 15.84 6.22 11.47
CA PRO A 58 16.53 4.94 11.30
C PRO A 58 15.57 3.79 11.62
N GLY A 59 15.68 2.68 10.90
CA GLY A 59 14.84 1.50 11.13
C GLY A 59 13.38 1.66 10.69
N GLN A 60 13.11 2.42 9.61
CA GLN A 60 11.77 2.62 9.04
C GLN A 60 10.97 1.31 8.87
N MET A 61 11.62 0.19 8.53
CA MET A 61 10.97 -1.13 8.42
C MET A 61 10.37 -1.60 9.75
N VAL A 62 11.08 -1.40 10.87
CA VAL A 62 10.62 -1.77 12.21
C VAL A 62 9.47 -0.87 12.63
N ALA A 63 9.57 0.44 12.36
CA ALA A 63 8.49 1.39 12.62
C ALA A 63 7.23 1.06 11.81
N ALA A 64 7.35 0.76 10.52
CA ALA A 64 6.23 0.35 9.68
C ALA A 64 5.63 -0.98 10.14
N ALA A 65 6.44 -1.95 10.55
CA ALA A 65 5.94 -3.20 11.12
C ALA A 65 5.18 -2.97 12.42
N ALA A 66 5.70 -2.15 13.33
CA ALA A 66 5.06 -1.82 14.60
C ALA A 66 3.71 -1.11 14.37
N LEU A 67 3.67 -0.11 13.48
CA LEU A 67 2.43 0.58 13.12
C LEU A 67 1.45 -0.35 12.39
N ALA A 68 1.93 -1.28 11.57
CA ALA A 68 1.07 -2.26 10.91
C ALA A 68 0.38 -3.19 11.91
N VAL A 69 1.11 -3.62 12.95
CA VAL A 69 0.56 -4.40 14.06
C VAL A 69 -0.46 -3.56 14.85
N LEU A 70 -0.11 -2.31 15.19
CA LEU A 70 -0.97 -1.40 15.94
C LEU A 70 -2.29 -1.12 15.22
N PHE A 71 -2.24 -0.81 13.93
CA PHE A 71 -3.43 -0.55 13.10
C PHE A 71 -4.09 -1.83 12.53
N ARG A 72 -3.54 -3.01 12.87
CA ARG A 72 -4.00 -4.33 12.40
C ARG A 72 -4.16 -4.39 10.88
N CYS A 73 -3.22 -3.78 10.15
CA CYS A 73 -3.20 -3.72 8.69
C CYS A 73 -2.14 -4.66 8.10
N ASN A 74 -2.08 -4.74 6.77
CA ASN A 74 -1.27 -5.73 6.08
C ASN A 74 0.23 -5.44 6.28
N LEU A 75 0.91 -6.31 7.01
CA LEU A 75 2.29 -6.11 7.45
C LEU A 75 3.28 -6.17 6.28
N PRO A 76 3.23 -7.18 5.38
CA PRO A 76 4.09 -7.20 4.20
C PRO A 76 3.95 -5.96 3.32
N LEU A 77 2.71 -5.49 3.08
CA LEU A 77 2.47 -4.29 2.29
C LEU A 77 3.04 -3.04 2.97
N SER A 78 2.82 -2.88 4.28
CA SER A 78 3.30 -1.71 5.03
C SER A 78 4.83 -1.62 5.01
N VAL A 79 5.52 -2.73 5.24
CA VAL A 79 7.00 -2.78 5.22
C VAL A 79 7.54 -2.63 3.80
N GLY A 80 6.89 -3.24 2.81
CA GLY A 80 7.32 -3.15 1.41
C GLY A 80 7.23 -1.73 0.84
N LEU A 81 6.25 -0.93 1.26
CA LEU A 81 6.09 0.44 0.79
C LEU A 81 7.16 1.40 1.29
N VAL A 82 7.80 1.11 2.43
CA VAL A 82 8.92 1.91 2.95
C VAL A 82 10.09 1.97 1.97
N TRP A 83 10.28 0.93 1.15
CA TRP A 83 11.35 0.85 0.16
C TRP A 83 11.21 1.85 -1.01
N ILE A 84 10.11 2.60 -1.06
CA ILE A 84 9.98 3.75 -1.94
C ILE A 84 11.08 4.78 -1.64
N THR A 85 11.51 4.91 -0.38
CA THR A 85 12.61 5.79 0.07
C THR A 85 13.91 4.99 0.18
N ASN A 86 14.48 4.60 -0.97
CA ASN A 86 15.75 3.89 -1.07
C ASN A 86 16.92 4.88 -1.34
N PRO A 87 18.21 4.48 -1.26
CA PRO A 87 19.34 5.41 -1.42
C PRO A 87 19.32 6.25 -2.71
N VAL A 88 18.67 5.75 -3.77
CA VAL A 88 18.55 6.47 -5.05
C VAL A 88 17.43 7.51 -5.00
N THR A 89 16.29 7.19 -4.42
CA THR A 89 15.12 8.09 -4.38
C THR A 89 15.10 9.02 -3.17
N MET A 90 15.75 8.63 -2.08
CA MET A 90 15.75 9.35 -0.80
C MET A 90 16.24 10.80 -0.93
N PRO A 91 17.35 11.12 -1.64
CA PRO A 91 17.78 12.51 -1.81
C PRO A 91 16.72 13.38 -2.47
N ALA A 92 16.07 12.87 -3.52
CA ALA A 92 15.03 13.60 -4.24
C ALA A 92 13.77 13.80 -3.39
N ILE A 93 13.31 12.75 -2.69
CA ILE A 93 12.14 12.79 -1.82
C ILE A 93 12.35 13.77 -0.66
N PHE A 94 13.49 13.68 0.03
CA PHE A 94 13.79 14.50 1.19
C PHE A 94 14.12 15.95 0.82
N PHE A 95 14.71 16.19 -0.35
CA PHE A 95 14.85 17.56 -0.86
C PHE A 95 13.49 18.19 -1.18
N LEU A 96 12.56 17.44 -1.78
CA LEU A 96 11.20 17.90 -2.01
C LEU A 96 10.47 18.20 -0.70
N ALA A 97 10.59 17.31 0.28
CA ALA A 97 10.03 17.51 1.62
C ALA A 97 10.60 18.78 2.26
N TYR A 98 11.91 18.98 2.26
CA TYR A 98 12.54 20.19 2.76
C TYR A 98 12.02 21.46 2.07
N LYS A 99 11.95 21.48 0.73
CA LYS A 99 11.40 22.62 0.00
C LYS A 99 9.95 22.91 0.36
N LEU A 100 9.13 21.87 0.50
CA LEU A 100 7.73 22.01 0.88
C LEU A 100 7.59 22.58 2.29
N GLY A 101 8.36 22.06 3.25
CA GLY A 101 8.35 22.58 4.62
C GLY A 101 8.85 24.01 4.69
N ALA A 102 9.97 24.33 4.02
CA ALA A 102 10.52 25.69 3.94
C ALA A 102 9.53 26.69 3.34
N MET A 103 8.79 26.28 2.29
CA MET A 103 7.71 27.08 1.71
C MET A 103 6.57 27.36 2.70
N ILE A 104 6.23 26.40 3.57
CA ILE A 104 5.10 26.51 4.50
C ILE A 104 5.42 27.41 5.70
N ILE A 105 6.66 27.37 6.18
CA ILE A 105 7.12 28.24 7.29
C ILE A 105 7.81 29.53 6.79
N ASP A 106 7.75 29.79 5.48
CA ASP A 106 8.31 30.96 4.81
C ASP A 106 9.80 31.20 5.13
N VAL A 107 10.60 30.14 5.04
CA VAL A 107 12.06 30.19 5.25
C VAL A 107 12.77 30.05 3.90
N PRO A 108 13.80 30.88 3.61
CA PRO A 108 14.55 30.75 2.37
C PRO A 108 15.23 29.39 2.26
N VAL A 109 15.02 28.71 1.13
CA VAL A 109 15.69 27.46 0.78
C VAL A 109 17.18 27.75 0.64
N GLN A 110 17.98 27.23 1.57
CA GLN A 110 19.41 27.48 1.59
C GLN A 110 20.10 26.63 0.51
N PRO A 111 20.95 27.21 -0.36
CA PRO A 111 21.75 26.43 -1.29
C PRO A 111 22.71 25.54 -0.50
N ILE A 112 22.81 24.25 -0.84
CA ILE A 112 23.71 23.31 -0.13
C ILE A 112 25.16 23.58 -0.56
N GLU A 113 25.77 24.61 0.01
CA GLU A 113 27.21 24.89 -0.13
C GLU A 113 27.96 24.10 0.92
N PHE A 114 28.58 22.98 0.54
CA PHE A 114 29.33 22.13 1.47
C PHE A 114 30.60 22.82 1.97
N GLU A 115 30.52 23.49 3.12
CA GLU A 115 31.71 23.85 3.89
C GLU A 115 31.86 22.87 5.07
N LEU A 116 32.87 22.01 5.03
CA LEU A 116 33.17 21.09 6.12
C LEU A 116 33.77 21.85 7.32
N SER A 117 32.93 22.53 8.10
CA SER A 117 33.26 23.00 9.45
C SER A 117 32.19 22.59 10.44
N PHE A 118 32.59 22.22 11.67
CA PHE A 118 31.65 21.85 12.74
C PHE A 118 30.68 22.99 13.09
N HIS A 119 31.14 24.24 12.99
CA HIS A 119 30.32 25.43 13.22
C HIS A 119 29.26 25.62 12.13
N TRP A 120 29.67 25.51 10.85
CA TRP A 120 28.76 25.54 9.71
C TRP A 120 27.73 24.40 9.80
N LEU A 121 28.17 23.19 10.14
CA LEU A 121 27.31 22.02 10.25
C LEU A 121 26.21 22.22 11.30
N ASN A 122 26.56 22.73 12.49
CA ASN A 122 25.59 22.91 13.57
C ASN A 122 24.57 24.01 13.25
N HIS A 123 25.02 25.13 12.67
CA HIS A 123 24.14 26.25 12.33
C HIS A 123 23.20 25.91 11.17
N ARG A 124 23.68 25.16 10.16
CA ARG A 124 22.88 24.73 9.02
C ARG A 124 21.93 23.59 9.37
N LEU A 125 22.37 22.61 10.16
CA LEU A 125 21.48 21.57 10.68
C LEU A 125 20.32 22.17 11.46
N ALA A 126 20.58 23.16 12.31
CA ALA A 126 19.58 23.88 13.11
C ALA A 126 18.57 24.69 12.27
N ALA A 127 18.95 25.14 11.08
CA ALA A 127 18.03 25.81 10.15
C ALA A 127 17.24 24.84 9.26
N ILE A 128 17.81 23.66 8.96
CA ILE A 128 17.25 22.71 7.99
C ILE A 128 16.30 21.72 8.66
N TRP A 129 16.59 21.25 9.88
CA TRP A 129 15.82 20.17 10.52
C TRP A 129 14.33 20.49 10.69
N GLN A 130 13.98 21.72 11.07
CA GLN A 130 12.58 22.11 11.31
C GLN A 130 11.73 22.10 10.02
N PRO A 131 12.08 22.85 8.95
CA PRO A 131 11.35 22.75 7.68
C PRO A 131 11.43 21.33 7.09
N PHE A 132 12.55 20.63 7.25
CA PHE A 132 12.68 19.26 6.77
C PHE A 132 11.68 18.30 7.43
N LEU A 133 11.63 18.26 8.76
CA LEU A 133 10.70 17.40 9.50
C LEU A 133 9.24 17.76 9.24
N LEU A 134 8.93 19.06 9.16
CA LEU A 134 7.59 19.52 8.80
C LEU A 134 7.20 19.03 7.41
N GLY A 135 8.10 19.19 6.43
CA GLY A 135 7.90 18.70 5.08
C GLY A 135 7.68 17.20 5.02
N CYS A 136 8.49 16.44 5.74
CA CYS A 136 8.35 14.98 5.84
C CYS A 136 6.99 14.60 6.44
N LEU A 137 6.56 15.26 7.52
CA LEU A 137 5.27 15.04 8.15
C LEU A 137 4.11 15.29 7.18
N LEU A 138 4.14 16.42 6.48
CA LEU A 138 3.09 16.82 5.55
C LEU A 138 3.05 15.93 4.31
N CYS A 139 4.20 15.65 3.70
CA CYS A 139 4.28 14.71 2.60
C CYS A 139 3.82 13.32 3.03
N GLY A 140 4.26 12.83 4.18
CA GLY A 140 3.83 11.54 4.73
C GLY A 140 2.32 11.45 4.93
N LEU A 141 1.71 12.47 5.54
CA LEU A 141 0.26 12.54 5.73
C LEU A 141 -0.48 12.63 4.39
N PHE A 142 0.00 13.45 3.47
CA PHE A 142 -0.61 13.65 2.16
C PHE A 142 -0.55 12.36 1.33
N PHE A 143 0.66 11.82 1.07
CA PHE A 143 0.83 10.62 0.26
C PHE A 143 0.24 9.38 0.94
N GLY A 144 0.32 9.27 2.27
CA GLY A 144 -0.37 8.24 3.03
C GLY A 144 -1.88 8.29 2.83
N SER A 145 -2.49 9.47 2.98
CA SER A 145 -3.94 9.66 2.78
C SER A 145 -4.34 9.38 1.33
N VAL A 146 -3.60 9.89 0.36
CA VAL A 146 -3.82 9.61 -1.06
C VAL A 146 -3.75 8.11 -1.33
N GLY A 147 -2.73 7.41 -0.82
CA GLY A 147 -2.60 5.96 -0.94
C GLY A 147 -3.80 5.21 -0.36
N TYR A 148 -4.29 5.61 0.81
CA TYR A 148 -5.50 5.06 1.42
C TYR A 148 -6.73 5.21 0.52
N PHE A 149 -6.96 6.41 -0.02
CA PHE A 149 -8.11 6.68 -0.88
C PHE A 149 -8.00 5.96 -2.22
N VAL A 150 -6.82 5.95 -2.85
CA VAL A 150 -6.55 5.24 -4.10
C VAL A 150 -6.89 3.75 -3.96
N ILE A 151 -6.44 3.09 -2.89
CA ILE A 151 -6.74 1.68 -2.67
C ILE A 151 -8.24 1.45 -2.43
N ASN A 152 -8.92 2.34 -1.71
CA ASN A 152 -10.37 2.28 -1.54
C ASN A 152 -11.13 2.40 -2.87
N VAL A 153 -10.72 3.34 -3.73
CA VAL A 153 -11.32 3.54 -5.06
C VAL A 153 -11.05 2.33 -5.95
N LEU A 154 -9.81 1.84 -6.01
CA LEU A 154 -9.44 0.65 -6.77
C LEU A 154 -10.24 -0.58 -6.32
N TRP A 155 -10.47 -0.73 -5.02
CA TRP A 155 -11.31 -1.79 -4.48
C TRP A 155 -12.76 -1.65 -4.95
N ARG A 156 -13.35 -0.45 -4.86
CA ARG A 156 -14.72 -0.17 -5.34
C ARG A 156 -14.86 -0.48 -6.83
N LEU A 157 -13.92 -0.03 -7.65
CA LEU A 157 -13.91 -0.30 -9.10
C LEU A 157 -13.79 -1.79 -9.40
N ARG A 158 -12.92 -2.51 -8.68
CA ARG A 158 -12.74 -3.96 -8.82
C ARG A 158 -14.02 -4.72 -8.47
N VAL A 159 -14.69 -4.35 -7.38
CA VAL A 159 -15.97 -4.96 -6.99
C VAL A 159 -17.03 -4.65 -8.05
N ALA A 160 -17.21 -3.40 -8.46
CA ALA A 160 -18.19 -3.02 -9.47
C ALA A 160 -17.97 -3.76 -10.81
N ARG A 161 -16.72 -3.94 -11.24
CA ARG A 161 -16.37 -4.77 -12.41
C ARG A 161 -16.79 -6.23 -12.22
N GLN A 162 -16.45 -6.85 -11.08
CA GLN A 162 -16.85 -8.23 -10.80
C GLN A 162 -18.37 -8.44 -10.75
N TRP A 163 -19.13 -7.48 -10.23
CA TRP A 163 -20.60 -7.55 -10.23
C TRP A 163 -21.18 -7.45 -11.65
N ARG A 164 -20.64 -6.56 -12.49
CA ARG A 164 -21.03 -6.45 -13.91
C ARG A 164 -20.71 -7.74 -14.68
N GLU A 165 -19.53 -8.31 -14.48
CA GLU A 165 -19.15 -9.59 -15.07
C GLU A 165 -20.07 -10.74 -14.63
N ARG A 166 -20.48 -10.78 -13.36
CA ARG A 166 -21.42 -11.80 -12.86
C ARG A 166 -22.80 -11.66 -13.51
N LYS A 167 -23.31 -10.43 -13.66
CA LYS A 167 -24.58 -10.18 -14.38
C LYS A 167 -24.48 -10.62 -15.84
N ARG A 168 -23.40 -10.26 -16.53
CA ARG A 168 -23.16 -10.66 -17.93
C ARG A 168 -23.09 -12.18 -18.09
N ARG A 169 -22.36 -12.87 -17.20
CA ARG A 169 -22.27 -14.35 -17.21
C ARG A 169 -23.62 -15.02 -16.97
N ARG A 170 -24.45 -14.48 -16.07
CA ARG A 170 -25.81 -15.00 -15.84
C ARG A 170 -26.72 -14.79 -17.04
N ALA A 171 -26.68 -13.61 -17.66
CA ALA A 171 -27.46 -13.32 -18.86
C ALA A 171 -27.09 -14.25 -20.03
N LEU A 172 -25.78 -14.44 -20.28
CA LEU A 172 -25.29 -15.36 -21.31
C LEU A 172 -25.70 -16.81 -21.03
N ALA A 173 -25.59 -17.27 -19.79
CA ALA A 173 -26.00 -18.64 -19.42
C ALA A 173 -27.51 -18.85 -19.64
N VAL A 174 -28.35 -17.87 -19.32
CA VAL A 174 -29.81 -17.93 -19.55
C VAL A 174 -30.12 -17.96 -21.05
N ALA A 175 -29.44 -17.14 -21.86
CA ALA A 175 -29.61 -17.12 -23.32
C ALA A 175 -29.24 -18.47 -23.95
N MET A 176 -28.08 -19.04 -23.60
CA MET A 176 -27.65 -20.35 -24.09
C MET A 176 -28.62 -21.48 -23.68
N GLN A 177 -29.18 -21.41 -22.46
CA GLN A 177 -30.19 -22.38 -22.02
C GLN A 177 -31.51 -22.25 -22.80
N ALA A 178 -31.90 -21.03 -23.18
CA ALA A 178 -33.08 -20.80 -24.00
C ALA A 178 -32.88 -21.32 -25.43
N GLU A 179 -31.72 -21.05 -26.05
CA GLU A 179 -31.34 -21.56 -27.37
C GLU A 179 -31.30 -23.09 -27.40
N ALA A 180 -30.66 -23.72 -26.41
CA ALA A 180 -30.59 -25.18 -26.31
C ALA A 180 -31.98 -25.84 -26.16
N LYS A 181 -32.87 -25.23 -25.36
CA LYS A 181 -34.26 -25.70 -25.22
C LYS A 181 -35.06 -25.55 -26.51
N ALA A 182 -34.86 -24.44 -27.22
CA ALA A 182 -35.52 -24.22 -28.52
C ALA A 182 -35.06 -25.26 -29.55
N ALA A 183 -33.75 -25.49 -29.68
CA ALA A 183 -33.19 -26.49 -30.59
C ALA A 183 -33.68 -27.91 -30.29
N ALA A 184 -33.73 -28.29 -29.00
CA ALA A 184 -34.25 -29.61 -28.59
C ALA A 184 -35.75 -29.79 -28.92
N LYS A 185 -36.55 -28.73 -28.81
CA LYS A 185 -37.97 -28.75 -29.18
C LYS A 185 -38.16 -28.90 -30.69
N THR A 186 -37.35 -28.22 -31.50
CA THR A 186 -37.41 -28.34 -32.97
C THR A 186 -37.02 -29.76 -33.40
N ALA A 187 -35.97 -30.34 -32.83
CA ALA A 187 -35.52 -31.69 -33.15
C ALA A 187 -36.50 -32.81 -32.73
N SER A 188 -37.39 -32.58 -31.76
CA SER A 188 -38.43 -33.55 -31.38
C SER A 188 -39.72 -33.41 -32.20
N CYS A 189 -39.83 -32.40 -33.07
CA CYS A 189 -41.02 -32.12 -33.87
C CYS A 189 -40.88 -32.53 -35.35
N ASP A 190 -39.76 -33.15 -35.76
CA ASP A 190 -39.62 -33.86 -37.03
C ASP A 190 -39.81 -35.37 -36.81
N PRO A 191 -41.04 -35.89 -36.99
CA PRO A 191 -41.29 -37.30 -37.24
C PRO A 191 -41.42 -37.51 -38.75
N ASP A 192 -40.28 -37.68 -39.43
CA ASP A 192 -40.25 -38.33 -40.75
C ASP A 192 -39.94 -39.83 -40.57
#